data_AF-A0A5P9HVZ5-F1
#
_entry.id   AF-A0A5P9HVZ5-F1
#
_cell.length_a   1.000
_cell.length_b   1.000
_cell.length_c   1.000
_cell.angle_alpha   90.00
_cell.angle_beta   90.00
_cell.angle_gamma   90.00
#
_symmetry.space_group_name_H-M   'P 1'
#
loop_
_entity.id
_entity.type
_entity.pdbx_description
1 polymer ?
#
loop_
_entity_poly.entity_id
_entity_poly.type
_entity_poly.pdbx_seq_one_letter_code
_entity_poly.pdbx_strand_id
1 'polypeptide(L)'
;MTDTDTAPALDRAALDARITFHDDLQIMEVDFSEVHFPDSATVNAFYDRLEARIAATGEEKWFFLVNLNGTRIDPAAWTAYSRRGRALNLAHSMGSVRFDASEETKRQILRAANTEAFDPNLFSDRDAAIARIAEMPCTRRARVTHDPTYTTADFVRRIRFDPETVIMDVDFSHFTFHHSRDVNDFYDHIEERIRATDRRWFFLVNLNGCEILPAAWVQYAHRGKRLNEAASLGSARYAAGAETEEDIRLRAESQGFRPNIRNTRTEALALIEEMRAELTGN
;
A
#
# COMPACT_ATOMS: atom_id res chain seq x y z
N MET A 1 -0.46 -43.53 12.51
CA MET A 1 -1.33 -42.35 12.48
C MET A 1 -0.99 -41.50 13.68
N THR A 2 -0.16 -40.50 13.48
CA THR A 2 0.09 -39.43 14.44
C THR A 2 -0.46 -38.17 13.79
N ASP A 3 -1.61 -37.71 14.27
CA ASP A 3 -2.16 -36.41 13.92
C ASP A 3 -1.14 -35.35 14.34
N THR A 4 -0.59 -34.66 13.34
CA THR A 4 0.18 -33.44 13.54
C THR A 4 -0.85 -32.35 13.80
N ASP A 5 -1.16 -32.14 15.07
CA ASP A 5 -2.01 -31.05 15.55
C ASP A 5 -1.35 -29.72 15.15
N THR A 6 -1.82 -29.17 14.04
CA THR A 6 -1.32 -27.90 13.51
C THR A 6 -1.98 -26.82 14.35
N ALA A 7 -1.19 -26.20 15.24
CA ALA A 7 -1.65 -25.08 16.07
C ALA A 7 -2.43 -24.08 15.19
N PRO A 8 -3.61 -23.60 15.65
CA PRO A 8 -4.45 -22.73 14.85
C PRO A 8 -3.66 -21.49 14.46
N ALA A 9 -3.52 -21.24 13.16
CA ALA A 9 -2.95 -20.01 12.64
C ALA A 9 -3.72 -18.84 13.26
N LEU A 10 -3.01 -17.91 13.90
CA LEU A 10 -3.62 -16.70 14.47
C LEU A 10 -4.53 -16.04 13.42
N ASP A 11 -5.79 -15.84 13.80
CA ASP A 11 -6.78 -15.20 12.94
C ASP A 11 -6.30 -13.80 12.54
N ARG A 12 -6.18 -13.56 11.24
CA ARG A 12 -5.68 -12.29 10.69
C ARG A 12 -6.58 -11.13 11.07
N ALA A 13 -7.89 -11.34 11.20
CA ALA A 13 -8.81 -10.30 11.60
C ALA A 13 -8.58 -9.88 13.07
N ALA A 14 -8.30 -10.84 13.94
CA ALA A 14 -7.94 -10.57 15.33
C ALA A 14 -6.60 -9.83 15.46
N LEU A 15 -5.60 -10.17 14.64
CA LEU A 15 -4.35 -9.42 14.56
C LEU A 15 -4.58 -8.00 14.02
N ASP A 16 -5.46 -7.84 13.04
CA ASP A 16 -5.75 -6.53 12.44
C ASP A 16 -6.43 -5.55 13.39
N ALA A 17 -7.32 -6.05 14.24
CA ALA A 17 -8.01 -5.27 15.27
C ALA A 17 -7.03 -4.68 16.32
N ARG A 18 -5.83 -5.27 16.44
CA ARG A 18 -4.78 -4.84 17.36
C ARG A 18 -3.80 -3.84 16.75
N ILE A 19 -3.96 -3.46 15.49
CA ILE A 19 -3.04 -2.57 14.77
C ILE A 19 -3.81 -1.35 14.27
N THR A 20 -3.53 -0.19 14.86
CA THR A 20 -4.16 1.09 14.51
C THR A 20 -3.11 2.08 14.00
N PHE A 21 -3.45 2.85 12.97
CA PHE A 21 -2.61 3.94 12.50
C PHE A 21 -3.30 5.27 12.80
N HIS A 22 -2.57 6.16 13.47
CA HIS A 22 -2.99 7.52 13.77
C HIS A 22 -2.20 8.47 12.87
N ASP A 23 -2.71 8.73 11.68
CA ASP A 23 -2.01 9.51 10.64
C ASP A 23 -1.59 10.90 11.12
N ASP A 24 -2.48 11.61 11.82
CA ASP A 24 -2.24 12.97 12.32
C ASP A 24 -1.05 13.03 13.29
N LEU A 25 -0.86 11.97 14.07
CA LEU A 25 0.24 11.84 15.03
C LEU A 25 1.44 11.08 14.44
N GLN A 26 1.30 10.53 13.23
CA GLN A 26 2.27 9.63 12.59
C GLN A 26 2.61 8.42 13.48
N ILE A 27 1.64 7.90 14.23
CA ILE A 27 1.81 6.78 15.15
C ILE A 27 1.21 5.51 14.55
N MET A 28 2.01 4.44 14.49
CA MET A 28 1.48 3.08 14.46
C MET A 28 1.34 2.61 15.91
N GLU A 29 0.12 2.31 16.32
CA GLU A 29 -0.19 1.73 17.62
C GLU A 29 -0.44 0.23 17.48
N VAL A 30 0.21 -0.53 18.35
CA VAL A 30 0.04 -1.98 18.42
C VAL A 30 -0.38 -2.37 19.83
N ASP A 31 -1.49 -3.08 19.89
CA ASP A 31 -2.06 -3.57 21.13
C ASP A 31 -1.69 -5.03 21.42
N PHE A 32 -0.64 -5.24 22.22
CA PHE A 32 -0.30 -6.57 22.74
C PHE A 32 -1.05 -6.92 24.02
N SER A 33 -2.13 -6.20 24.36
CA SER A 33 -2.91 -6.47 25.55
C SER A 33 -3.34 -7.95 25.64
N GLU A 34 -3.01 -8.59 26.76
CA GLU A 34 -3.34 -10.00 27.04
C GLU A 34 -2.82 -11.00 25.98
N VAL A 35 -1.86 -10.60 25.15
CA VAL A 35 -1.25 -11.50 24.16
C VAL A 35 -0.18 -12.36 24.84
N HIS A 36 -0.28 -13.68 24.62
CA HIS A 36 0.74 -14.64 25.02
C HIS A 36 1.56 -15.09 23.81
N PHE A 37 2.88 -14.94 23.90
CA PHE A 37 3.85 -15.43 22.93
C PHE A 37 4.57 -16.68 23.48
N PRO A 38 4.06 -17.90 23.21
CA PRO A 38 4.67 -19.14 23.71
C PRO A 38 5.92 -19.56 22.92
N ASP A 39 5.98 -19.20 21.63
CA ASP A 39 7.03 -19.65 20.71
C ASP A 39 7.37 -18.59 19.63
N SER A 40 8.39 -18.91 18.83
CA SER A 40 8.81 -18.05 17.71
C SER A 40 7.81 -18.01 16.56
N ALA A 41 6.95 -19.03 16.40
CA ALA A 41 5.98 -19.08 15.31
C ALA A 41 4.90 -18.00 15.50
N THR A 42 4.39 -17.89 16.73
CA THR A 42 3.42 -16.87 17.15
C THR A 42 3.99 -15.46 16.98
N VAL A 43 5.26 -15.26 17.38
CA VAL A 43 5.96 -13.99 17.18
C VAL A 43 6.06 -13.65 15.70
N ASN A 44 6.55 -14.56 14.87
CA ASN A 44 6.74 -14.30 13.44
C ASN A 44 5.41 -13.95 12.77
N ALA A 45 4.34 -14.70 13.03
CA ALA A 45 3.03 -14.42 12.46
C ALA A 45 2.52 -13.01 12.78
N PHE A 46 2.72 -12.54 14.03
CA PHE A 46 2.33 -11.19 14.42
C PHE A 46 3.18 -10.13 13.71
N TYR A 47 4.51 -10.28 13.74
CA TYR A 47 5.42 -9.32 13.12
C TYR A 47 5.30 -9.26 11.59
N ASP A 48 5.07 -10.39 10.93
CA ASP A 48 4.78 -10.44 9.50
C ASP A 48 3.49 -9.67 9.19
N ARG A 49 2.48 -9.75 10.07
CA ARG A 49 1.25 -8.97 9.90
C ARG A 49 1.49 -7.47 10.10
N LEU A 50 2.31 -7.08 11.06
CA LEU A 50 2.72 -5.69 11.27
C LEU A 50 3.40 -5.10 10.03
N GLU A 51 4.40 -5.81 9.48
CA GLU A 51 5.11 -5.40 8.28
C GLU A 51 4.15 -5.25 7.09
N ALA A 52 3.25 -6.22 6.89
CA ALA A 52 2.23 -6.14 5.84
C ALA A 52 1.27 -4.95 6.01
N ARG A 53 0.88 -4.62 7.26
CA ARG A 53 -0.01 -3.47 7.55
C ARG A 53 0.71 -2.15 7.35
N ILE A 54 1.97 -2.03 7.77
CA ILE A 54 2.81 -0.85 7.50
C ILE A 54 2.98 -0.68 5.99
N ALA A 55 3.35 -1.73 5.25
CA ALA A 55 3.51 -1.65 3.80
C ALA A 55 2.22 -1.20 3.08
N ALA A 56 1.05 -1.65 3.56
CA ALA A 56 -0.24 -1.24 3.00
C ALA A 56 -0.53 0.27 3.17
N THR A 57 0.06 0.94 4.16
CA THR A 57 -0.06 2.41 4.31
C THR A 57 0.67 3.20 3.22
N GLY A 58 1.66 2.60 2.56
CA GLY A 58 2.57 3.29 1.64
C GLY A 58 3.58 4.20 2.34
N GLU A 59 3.63 4.21 3.68
CA GLU A 59 4.51 5.06 4.47
C GLU A 59 5.66 4.23 5.05
N GLU A 60 6.89 4.72 4.87
CA GLU A 60 8.09 3.96 5.24
C GLU A 60 8.41 4.03 6.73
N LYS A 61 8.00 5.12 7.40
CA LYS A 61 8.40 5.47 8.77
C LYS A 61 7.21 5.90 9.63
N TRP A 62 7.17 5.38 10.85
CA TRP A 62 6.15 5.66 11.87
C TRP A 62 6.79 5.81 13.25
N PHE A 63 6.15 6.55 14.16
CA PHE A 63 6.40 6.36 15.59
C PHE A 63 5.67 5.10 16.05
N PHE A 64 6.30 4.29 16.89
CA PHE A 64 5.66 3.10 17.42
C PHE A 64 5.16 3.36 18.84
N LEU A 65 3.90 3.06 19.05
CA LEU A 65 3.26 3.05 20.36
C LEU A 65 2.81 1.61 20.66
N VAL A 66 3.35 1.01 21.70
CA VAL A 66 3.12 -0.42 22.00
C VAL A 66 2.48 -0.58 23.37
N ASN A 67 1.25 -1.09 23.41
CA ASN A 67 0.61 -1.49 24.65
C ASN A 67 1.13 -2.86 25.08
N LEU A 68 1.61 -2.98 26.32
CA LEU A 68 2.12 -4.22 26.90
C LEU A 68 1.28 -4.75 28.08
N ASN A 69 0.05 -4.26 28.23
CA ASN A 69 -0.85 -4.65 29.32
C ASN A 69 -1.09 -6.15 29.33
N GLY A 70 -0.72 -6.85 30.41
CA GLY A 70 -0.90 -8.31 30.49
C GLY A 70 -0.13 -9.12 29.44
N THR A 71 0.74 -8.51 28.63
CA THR A 71 1.52 -9.25 27.62
C THR A 71 2.48 -10.21 28.30
N ARG A 72 2.46 -11.47 27.85
CA ARG A 72 3.36 -12.52 28.33
C ARG A 72 4.22 -13.04 27.19
N ILE A 73 5.53 -13.09 27.42
CA ILE A 73 6.50 -13.64 26.47
C ILE A 73 7.24 -14.76 27.17
N ASP A 74 7.06 -15.98 26.69
CA ASP A 74 7.77 -17.12 27.26
C ASP A 74 9.25 -17.09 26.83
N PRO A 75 10.17 -17.66 27.64
CA PRO A 75 11.61 -17.64 27.35
C PRO A 75 11.98 -18.20 25.97
N ALA A 76 11.21 -19.20 25.47
CA ALA A 76 11.41 -19.80 24.16
C ALA A 76 11.11 -18.84 22.99
N ALA A 77 10.21 -17.86 23.19
CA ALA A 77 9.84 -16.86 22.20
C ALA A 77 10.72 -15.59 22.26
N TRP A 78 11.40 -15.35 23.38
CA TRP A 78 12.11 -14.09 23.66
C TRP A 78 13.11 -13.68 22.58
N THR A 79 13.94 -14.63 22.11
CA THR A 79 14.95 -14.33 21.08
C THR A 79 14.31 -13.89 19.77
N ALA A 80 13.21 -14.54 19.35
CA ALA A 80 12.47 -14.15 18.16
C ALA A 80 11.82 -12.77 18.36
N TYR A 81 11.17 -12.55 19.51
CA TYR A 81 10.51 -11.29 19.83
C TYR A 81 11.48 -10.11 19.81
N SER A 82 12.63 -10.24 20.48
CA SER A 82 13.68 -9.21 20.49
C SER A 82 14.22 -8.95 19.08
N ARG A 83 14.55 -9.99 18.31
CA ARG A 83 15.11 -9.83 16.95
C ARG A 83 14.12 -9.21 15.98
N ARG A 84 12.87 -9.69 15.94
CA ARG A 84 11.82 -9.15 15.06
C ARG A 84 11.47 -7.72 15.47
N GLY A 85 11.34 -7.45 16.77
CA GLY A 85 11.18 -6.11 17.30
C GLY A 85 12.29 -5.16 16.86
N ARG A 86 13.55 -5.56 16.98
CA ARG A 86 14.70 -4.75 16.53
C ARG A 86 14.69 -4.51 15.03
N ALA A 87 14.46 -5.56 14.22
CA ALA A 87 14.41 -5.44 12.76
C ALA A 87 13.30 -4.47 12.31
N LEU A 88 12.10 -4.62 12.87
CA LEU A 88 10.97 -3.74 12.59
C LEU A 88 11.27 -2.28 12.97
N ASN A 89 11.89 -2.07 14.13
CA ASN A 89 12.28 -0.72 14.57
C ASN A 89 13.30 -0.08 13.62
N LEU A 90 14.33 -0.82 13.22
CA LEU A 90 15.35 -0.31 12.30
C LEU A 90 14.75 0.06 10.93
N ALA A 91 13.87 -0.81 10.42
CA ALA A 91 13.24 -0.61 9.12
C ALA A 91 12.23 0.54 9.14
N HIS A 92 11.32 0.56 10.12
CA HIS A 92 10.08 1.35 10.04
C HIS A 92 9.85 2.34 11.18
N SER A 93 10.65 2.32 12.25
CA SER A 93 10.47 3.24 13.36
C SER A 93 11.29 4.52 13.21
N MET A 94 10.72 5.65 13.64
CA MET A 94 11.41 6.91 13.95
C MET A 94 11.71 7.07 15.45
N GLY A 95 11.07 6.24 16.26
CA GLY A 95 11.05 6.33 17.71
C GLY A 95 9.96 5.40 18.25
N SER A 96 10.26 4.68 19.33
CA SER A 96 9.37 3.65 19.85
C SER A 96 9.18 3.79 21.35
N VAL A 97 7.92 3.81 21.75
CA VAL A 97 7.47 3.98 23.12
C VAL A 97 6.54 2.84 23.49
N ARG A 98 6.68 2.36 24.73
CA ARG A 98 5.92 1.25 25.29
C ARG A 98 5.17 1.75 26.51
N PHE A 99 3.96 1.25 26.74
CA PHE A 99 3.20 1.58 27.94
C PHE A 99 2.54 0.35 28.56
N ASP A 100 2.23 0.48 29.86
CA ASP A 100 1.44 -0.46 30.65
C ASP A 100 2.01 -1.90 30.70
N ALA A 101 3.34 -2.04 30.71
CA ALA A 101 3.95 -3.36 30.87
C ALA A 101 3.79 -3.88 32.31
N SER A 102 3.47 -5.17 32.44
CA SER A 102 3.52 -5.87 33.73
C SER A 102 4.93 -5.78 34.36
N GLU A 103 5.02 -5.86 35.69
CA GLU A 103 6.31 -5.77 36.40
C GLU A 103 7.30 -6.89 36.01
N GLU A 104 6.80 -8.04 35.53
CA GLU A 104 7.65 -9.09 34.96
C GLU A 104 8.22 -8.69 33.60
N THR A 105 7.36 -8.29 32.66
CA THR A 105 7.74 -7.85 31.31
C THR A 105 8.65 -6.62 31.37
N LYS A 106 8.35 -5.67 32.26
CA LYS A 106 9.18 -4.49 32.56
C LYS A 106 10.59 -4.89 33.02
N ARG A 107 10.73 -5.82 33.97
CA ARG A 107 12.05 -6.28 34.43
C ARG A 107 12.86 -6.93 33.32
N GLN A 108 12.23 -7.69 32.43
CA GLN A 108 12.91 -8.31 31.28
C GLN A 108 13.37 -7.26 30.26
N ILE A 109 12.51 -6.29 29.94
CA ILE A 109 12.84 -5.17 29.03
C ILE A 109 13.98 -4.32 29.59
N LEU A 110 13.93 -3.97 30.88
CA LEU A 110 14.98 -3.20 31.54
C LEU A 110 16.32 -3.94 31.57
N ARG A 111 16.32 -5.26 31.79
CA ARG A 111 17.54 -6.07 31.69
C ARG A 111 18.14 -6.02 30.29
N ALA A 112 17.32 -6.17 29.25
CA ALA A 112 17.78 -6.10 27.86
C ALA A 112 18.28 -4.69 27.48
N ALA A 113 17.60 -3.63 27.94
CA ALA A 113 18.02 -2.25 27.73
C ALA A 113 19.40 -1.96 28.34
N ASN A 114 19.66 -2.47 29.54
CA ASN A 114 20.93 -2.27 30.23
C ASN A 114 22.11 -3.01 29.54
N THR A 115 21.83 -4.07 28.78
CA THR A 115 22.85 -4.78 27.98
C THR A 115 23.08 -4.16 26.60
N GLU A 116 22.11 -3.41 26.08
CA GLU A 116 22.11 -2.92 24.68
C GLU A 116 22.14 -1.38 24.56
N ALA A 117 22.31 -0.66 25.67
CA ALA A 117 22.47 0.81 25.74
C ALA A 117 21.37 1.60 24.99
N PHE A 118 20.10 1.18 25.12
CA PHE A 118 18.95 1.90 24.56
C PHE A 118 18.01 2.39 25.65
N ASP A 119 17.31 3.51 25.39
CA ASP A 119 16.26 4.03 26.28
C ASP A 119 15.02 3.13 26.20
N PRO A 120 14.60 2.49 27.31
CA PRO A 120 13.45 1.58 27.30
C PRO A 120 12.14 2.26 26.89
N ASN A 121 12.05 3.60 27.01
CA ASN A 121 10.86 4.41 26.72
C ASN A 121 9.58 3.71 27.23
N LEU A 122 9.58 3.34 28.51
CA LEU A 122 8.52 2.57 29.13
C LEU A 122 7.72 3.47 30.09
N PHE A 123 6.42 3.58 29.85
CA PHE A 123 5.50 4.44 30.58
C PHE A 123 4.38 3.65 31.24
N SER A 124 3.73 4.23 32.23
CA SER A 124 2.58 3.64 32.93
C SER A 124 1.29 3.69 32.11
N ASP A 125 1.15 4.72 31.27
CA ASP A 125 -0.09 5.04 30.60
C ASP A 125 0.17 5.56 29.18
N ARG A 126 -0.90 5.49 28.38
CA ARG A 126 -0.88 5.83 26.95
C ARG A 126 -0.62 7.32 26.71
N ASP A 127 -1.16 8.19 27.55
CA ASP A 127 -1.06 9.65 27.36
C ASP A 127 0.37 10.14 27.58
N ALA A 128 1.04 9.65 28.63
CA ALA A 128 2.46 9.91 28.86
C ALA A 128 3.35 9.36 27.72
N ALA A 129 2.99 8.19 27.18
CA ALA A 129 3.70 7.61 26.05
C ALA A 129 3.56 8.47 24.76
N ILE A 130 2.36 9.00 24.50
CA ILE A 130 2.12 9.91 23.36
C ILE A 130 2.86 11.25 23.58
N ALA A 131 2.83 11.80 24.79
CA ALA A 131 3.57 13.01 25.12
C ALA A 131 5.08 12.83 24.82
N ARG A 132 5.64 11.68 25.18
CA ARG A 132 7.03 11.34 24.86
C ARG A 132 7.29 11.26 23.35
N ILE A 133 6.38 10.67 22.57
CA ILE A 133 6.49 10.62 21.10
C ILE A 133 6.52 12.04 20.51
N ALA A 134 5.69 12.95 21.03
CA ALA A 134 5.64 14.35 20.57
C ALA A 134 6.99 15.10 20.73
N GLU A 135 7.85 14.66 21.64
CA GLU A 135 9.19 15.23 21.86
C GLU A 135 10.28 14.58 20.97
N MET A 136 9.97 13.48 20.29
CA MET A 136 10.96 12.76 19.46
C MET A 136 11.15 13.44 18.10
N PRO A 137 12.38 13.40 17.53
CA PRO A 137 12.64 13.98 16.22
C PRO A 137 11.89 13.22 15.12
N CYS A 138 11.07 13.94 14.35
CA CYS A 138 10.45 13.40 13.15
C CYS A 138 11.49 13.30 12.02
N THR A 139 11.67 12.10 11.50
CA THR A 139 12.55 11.83 10.33
C THR A 139 11.77 11.46 9.08
N ARG A 140 10.44 11.29 9.19
CA ARG A 140 9.53 11.10 8.06
C ARG A 140 9.48 12.41 7.29
N ARG A 141 9.75 12.33 5.99
CA ARG A 141 9.55 13.48 5.11
C ARG A 141 8.07 13.82 5.12
N ALA A 142 7.74 15.08 5.39
CA ALA A 142 6.37 15.56 5.24
C ALA A 142 5.89 15.19 3.84
N ARG A 143 4.81 14.40 3.79
CA ARG A 143 4.18 14.05 2.52
C ARG A 143 3.71 15.37 1.91
N VAL A 144 4.20 15.68 0.71
CA VAL A 144 3.68 16.81 -0.06
C VAL A 144 2.23 16.48 -0.34
N THR A 145 1.35 17.02 0.51
CA THR A 145 -0.09 16.86 0.39
C THR A 145 -0.50 17.95 -0.57
N HIS A 146 -0.74 17.55 -1.81
CA HIS A 146 -1.34 18.45 -2.77
C HIS A 146 -2.83 18.56 -2.47
N ASP A 147 -3.39 19.75 -2.57
CA ASP A 147 -4.84 19.93 -2.58
C ASP A 147 -5.45 19.15 -3.76
N PRO A 148 -6.66 18.59 -3.64
CA PRO A 148 -7.31 17.91 -4.75
C PRO A 148 -7.54 18.89 -5.90
N THR A 149 -6.96 18.62 -7.07
CA THR A 149 -7.26 19.40 -8.28
C THR A 149 -8.67 19.09 -8.81
N TYR A 150 -9.13 17.85 -8.59
CA TYR A 150 -10.37 17.32 -9.16
C TYR A 150 -11.30 16.76 -8.09
N THR A 151 -12.57 16.65 -8.44
CA THR A 151 -13.60 16.00 -7.62
C THR A 151 -13.98 14.65 -8.22
N THR A 152 -14.63 13.78 -7.44
CA THR A 152 -15.14 12.50 -7.95
C THR A 152 -16.09 12.68 -9.14
N ALA A 153 -16.87 13.77 -9.17
CA ALA A 153 -17.77 14.08 -10.28
C ALA A 153 -17.01 14.28 -11.61
N ASP A 154 -15.77 14.77 -11.57
CA ASP A 154 -14.92 14.91 -12.74
C ASP A 154 -14.50 13.56 -13.34
N PHE A 155 -14.36 12.53 -12.51
CA PHE A 155 -13.95 11.18 -12.90
C PHE A 155 -15.11 10.33 -13.41
N VAL A 156 -16.28 10.42 -12.77
CA VAL A 156 -17.45 9.58 -13.10
C VAL A 156 -17.82 9.68 -14.58
N ARG A 157 -17.81 10.89 -15.14
CA ARG A 157 -18.14 11.15 -16.56
C ARG A 157 -17.10 10.59 -17.54
N ARG A 158 -15.90 10.24 -17.08
CA ARG A 158 -14.76 9.83 -17.92
C ARG A 158 -14.60 8.32 -18.01
N ILE A 159 -15.36 7.53 -17.26
CA ILE A 159 -15.23 6.06 -17.25
C ILE A 159 -16.56 5.43 -17.63
N ARG A 160 -16.54 4.62 -18.69
CA ARG A 160 -17.70 3.84 -19.15
C ARG A 160 -17.32 2.38 -19.28
N PHE A 161 -18.22 1.51 -18.82
CA PHE A 161 -18.12 0.07 -19.03
C PHE A 161 -19.14 -0.33 -20.07
N ASP A 162 -18.69 -1.02 -21.10
CA ASP A 162 -19.53 -1.63 -22.13
C ASP A 162 -19.50 -3.16 -21.97
N PRO A 163 -20.51 -3.74 -21.31
CA PRO A 163 -20.52 -5.17 -21.02
C PRO A 163 -20.65 -6.06 -22.26
N GLU A 164 -21.19 -5.54 -23.37
CA GLU A 164 -21.36 -6.32 -24.60
C GLU A 164 -20.01 -6.53 -25.28
N THR A 165 -19.18 -5.50 -25.35
CA THR A 165 -17.84 -5.56 -25.94
C THR A 165 -16.76 -5.92 -24.90
N VAL A 166 -17.10 -5.94 -23.61
CA VAL A 166 -16.14 -6.15 -22.50
C VAL A 166 -15.01 -5.11 -22.54
N ILE A 167 -15.37 -3.87 -22.87
CA ILE A 167 -14.45 -2.73 -22.93
C ILE A 167 -14.74 -1.75 -21.80
N MET A 168 -13.70 -1.36 -21.08
CA MET A 168 -13.70 -0.18 -20.22
C MET A 168 -13.08 0.98 -21.00
N ASP A 169 -13.92 1.97 -21.33
CA ASP A 169 -13.53 3.20 -22.01
C ASP A 169 -13.17 4.26 -20.95
N VAL A 170 -11.94 4.77 -21.02
CA VAL A 170 -11.38 5.79 -20.12
C VAL A 170 -11.04 7.02 -20.93
N ASP A 171 -11.73 8.10 -20.65
CA ASP A 171 -11.57 9.37 -21.34
C ASP A 171 -10.65 10.34 -20.57
N PHE A 172 -9.36 10.37 -20.91
CA PHE A 172 -8.42 11.39 -20.42
C PHE A 172 -8.30 12.59 -21.35
N SER A 173 -9.23 12.78 -22.30
CA SER A 173 -9.13 13.93 -23.18
C SER A 173 -9.15 15.25 -22.41
N HIS A 174 -8.19 16.12 -22.74
CA HIS A 174 -7.98 17.43 -22.09
C HIS A 174 -7.90 17.35 -20.56
N PHE A 175 -7.39 16.24 -20.02
CA PHE A 175 -7.18 16.04 -18.60
C PHE A 175 -5.71 16.27 -18.25
N THR A 176 -5.43 16.99 -17.17
CA THR A 176 -4.07 17.29 -16.73
C THR A 176 -3.78 16.63 -15.39
N PHE A 177 -2.86 15.68 -15.37
CA PHE A 177 -2.36 15.13 -14.11
C PHE A 177 -1.26 16.04 -13.55
N HIS A 178 -1.57 16.83 -12.53
CA HIS A 178 -0.62 17.82 -12.00
C HIS A 178 0.41 17.17 -11.07
N HIS A 179 -0.02 16.21 -10.27
CA HIS A 179 0.80 15.53 -9.27
C HIS A 179 0.28 14.13 -8.96
N SER A 180 1.01 13.42 -8.10
CA SER A 180 0.67 12.06 -7.66
C SER A 180 -0.74 11.90 -7.10
N ARG A 181 -1.28 12.90 -6.38
CA ARG A 181 -2.65 12.83 -5.84
C ARG A 181 -3.72 12.74 -6.93
N ASP A 182 -3.70 13.57 -7.97
CA ASP A 182 -4.65 13.46 -9.10
C ASP A 182 -4.65 12.06 -9.72
N VAL A 183 -3.45 11.46 -9.84
CA VAL A 183 -3.31 10.09 -10.33
C VAL A 183 -3.96 9.11 -9.35
N ASN A 184 -3.61 9.15 -8.07
CA ASN A 184 -4.15 8.23 -7.09
C ASN A 184 -5.67 8.32 -6.99
N ASP A 185 -6.21 9.53 -6.90
CA ASP A 185 -7.66 9.75 -6.76
C ASP A 185 -8.42 9.18 -7.98
N PHE A 186 -7.90 9.37 -9.20
CA PHE A 186 -8.50 8.79 -10.40
C PHE A 186 -8.38 7.25 -10.42
N TYR A 187 -7.19 6.73 -10.10
CA TYR A 187 -6.92 5.29 -10.14
C TYR A 187 -7.57 4.50 -8.98
N ASP A 188 -7.85 5.13 -7.85
CA ASP A 188 -8.64 4.52 -6.78
C ASP A 188 -10.11 4.43 -7.22
N HIS A 189 -10.63 5.46 -7.88
CA HIS A 189 -11.98 5.45 -8.45
C HIS A 189 -12.17 4.37 -9.53
N ILE A 190 -11.21 4.20 -10.44
CA ILE A 190 -11.30 3.15 -11.48
C ILE A 190 -11.22 1.74 -10.89
N GLU A 191 -10.35 1.53 -9.89
CA GLU A 191 -10.20 0.24 -9.21
C GLU A 191 -11.47 -0.15 -8.46
N GLU A 192 -12.12 0.80 -7.80
CA GLU A 192 -13.42 0.59 -7.15
C GLU A 192 -14.50 0.17 -8.17
N ARG A 193 -14.57 0.86 -9.30
CA ARG A 193 -15.56 0.55 -10.35
C ARG A 193 -15.31 -0.81 -11.01
N ILE A 194 -14.05 -1.18 -11.25
CA ILE A 194 -13.71 -2.52 -11.74
C ILE A 194 -14.10 -3.58 -10.72
N ARG A 195 -13.80 -3.38 -9.43
CA ARG A 195 -14.15 -4.32 -8.36
C ARG A 195 -15.67 -4.56 -8.31
N ALA A 196 -16.48 -3.53 -8.51
CA ALA A 196 -17.93 -3.63 -8.56
C ALA A 196 -18.46 -4.48 -9.75
N THR A 197 -17.66 -4.70 -10.78
CA THR A 197 -18.05 -5.49 -11.97
C THR A 197 -17.64 -6.97 -11.89
N ASP A 198 -16.79 -7.32 -10.92
CA ASP A 198 -16.24 -8.66 -10.67
C ASP A 198 -15.69 -9.36 -11.93
N ARG A 199 -15.02 -8.61 -12.81
CA ARG A 199 -14.38 -9.14 -14.03
C ARG A 199 -13.22 -8.29 -14.52
N ARG A 200 -12.40 -8.88 -15.40
CA ARG A 200 -11.35 -8.18 -16.17
C ARG A 200 -11.95 -7.58 -17.44
N TRP A 201 -11.33 -6.50 -17.93
CA TRP A 201 -11.83 -5.71 -19.08
C TRP A 201 -10.72 -5.44 -20.09
N PHE A 202 -11.05 -5.29 -21.36
CA PHE A 202 -10.15 -4.61 -22.30
C PHE A 202 -10.17 -3.11 -22.00
N PHE A 203 -9.01 -2.47 -21.95
CA PHE A 203 -8.92 -1.04 -21.65
C PHE A 203 -8.78 -0.25 -22.96
N LEU A 204 -9.69 0.69 -23.18
CA LEU A 204 -9.59 1.68 -24.24
C LEU A 204 -9.36 3.04 -23.60
N VAL A 205 -8.23 3.68 -23.89
CA VAL A 205 -7.84 4.94 -23.23
C VAL A 205 -7.69 6.07 -24.25
N ASN A 206 -8.50 7.12 -24.10
CA ASN A 206 -8.37 8.36 -24.87
C ASN A 206 -7.34 9.30 -24.22
N LEU A 207 -6.26 9.61 -24.91
CA LEU A 207 -5.21 10.52 -24.44
C LEU A 207 -5.17 11.85 -25.22
N ASN A 208 -6.21 12.18 -25.99
CA ASN A 208 -6.24 13.40 -26.81
C ASN A 208 -6.10 14.67 -25.95
N GLY A 209 -5.00 15.40 -26.11
CA GLY A 209 -4.72 16.59 -25.30
C GLY A 209 -4.59 16.31 -23.80
N CYS A 210 -4.33 15.06 -23.42
CA CYS A 210 -4.00 14.72 -22.04
C CYS A 210 -2.59 15.21 -21.72
N GLU A 211 -2.43 15.89 -20.59
CA GLU A 211 -1.12 16.30 -20.10
C GLU A 211 -0.78 15.57 -18.80
N ILE A 212 0.44 15.06 -18.71
CA ILE A 212 0.95 14.44 -17.48
C ILE A 212 2.18 15.26 -17.06
N LEU A 213 2.03 16.06 -16.01
CA LEU A 213 3.12 16.92 -15.55
C LEU A 213 4.22 16.07 -14.88
N PRO A 214 5.49 16.54 -14.85
CA PRO A 214 6.62 15.77 -14.31
C PRO A 214 6.40 15.19 -12.91
N ALA A 215 5.68 15.91 -12.04
CA ALA A 215 5.38 15.47 -10.68
C ALA A 215 4.37 14.31 -10.60
N ALA A 216 3.57 14.08 -11.65
CA ALA A 216 2.59 12.99 -11.71
C ALA A 216 3.14 11.72 -12.40
N TRP A 217 4.15 11.86 -13.27
CA TRP A 217 4.59 10.82 -14.20
C TRP A 217 4.95 9.48 -13.54
N VAL A 218 5.72 9.52 -12.46
CA VAL A 218 6.17 8.30 -11.76
C VAL A 218 4.97 7.51 -11.24
N GLN A 219 4.02 8.19 -10.60
CA GLN A 219 2.83 7.52 -10.10
C GLN A 219 1.89 7.08 -11.20
N TYR A 220 1.73 7.88 -12.27
CA TYR A 220 0.92 7.49 -13.42
C TYR A 220 1.42 6.20 -14.05
N ALA A 221 2.73 6.08 -14.28
CA ALA A 221 3.34 4.87 -14.81
C ALA A 221 3.17 3.66 -13.87
N HIS A 222 3.42 3.86 -12.57
CA HIS A 222 3.30 2.81 -11.56
C HIS A 222 1.85 2.30 -11.42
N ARG A 223 0.88 3.19 -11.21
CA ARG A 223 -0.55 2.86 -11.08
C ARG A 223 -1.09 2.25 -12.37
N GLY A 224 -0.72 2.80 -13.53
CA GLY A 224 -1.08 2.28 -14.85
C GLY A 224 -0.62 0.85 -15.07
N LYS A 225 0.64 0.53 -14.73
CA LYS A 225 1.19 -0.83 -14.83
C LYS A 225 0.44 -1.80 -13.91
N ARG A 226 0.31 -1.45 -12.63
CA ARG A 226 -0.36 -2.29 -11.61
C ARG A 226 -1.81 -2.60 -11.98
N LEU A 227 -2.54 -1.60 -12.47
CA LEU A 227 -3.93 -1.79 -12.90
C LEU A 227 -4.03 -2.73 -14.11
N ASN A 228 -3.11 -2.60 -15.07
CA ASN A 228 -3.08 -3.49 -16.24
C ASN A 228 -2.83 -4.94 -15.83
N GLU A 229 -1.83 -5.19 -14.96
CA GLU A 229 -1.51 -6.54 -14.46
C GLU A 229 -2.69 -7.18 -13.73
N ALA A 230 -3.41 -6.40 -12.91
CA ALA A 230 -4.51 -6.90 -12.09
C ALA A 230 -5.83 -7.12 -12.87
N ALA A 231 -6.17 -6.22 -13.79
CA ALA A 231 -7.55 -6.10 -14.29
C ALA A 231 -7.70 -6.03 -15.82
N SER A 232 -6.61 -5.90 -16.58
CA SER A 232 -6.70 -5.72 -18.04
C SER A 232 -6.64 -7.04 -18.79
N LEU A 233 -7.54 -7.30 -19.73
CA LEU A 233 -7.41 -8.38 -20.73
C LEU A 233 -6.48 -7.97 -21.89
N GLY A 234 -6.15 -6.68 -21.98
CA GLY A 234 -5.41 -6.05 -23.06
C GLY A 234 -5.75 -4.57 -23.08
N SER A 235 -4.81 -3.71 -23.43
CA SER A 235 -5.03 -2.25 -23.45
C SER A 235 -4.62 -1.63 -24.76
N ALA A 236 -5.47 -0.73 -25.27
CA ALA A 236 -5.20 0.13 -26.41
C ALA A 236 -5.43 1.59 -26.02
N ARG A 237 -4.60 2.47 -26.55
CA ARG A 237 -4.61 3.91 -26.30
C ARG A 237 -4.76 4.64 -27.62
N TYR A 238 -5.39 5.80 -27.63
CA TYR A 238 -5.39 6.67 -28.80
C TYR A 238 -5.20 8.15 -28.46
N ALA A 239 -4.42 8.83 -29.29
CA ALA A 239 -4.19 10.27 -29.24
C ALA A 239 -3.85 10.76 -30.66
N ALA A 240 -4.51 11.81 -31.12
CA ALA A 240 -4.27 12.44 -32.39
C ALA A 240 -3.22 13.54 -32.22
N GLY A 241 -1.99 13.30 -32.68
CA GLY A 241 -0.97 14.34 -32.87
C GLY A 241 -0.45 15.01 -31.60
N ALA A 242 -0.30 14.27 -30.50
CA ALA A 242 0.21 14.80 -29.24
C ALA A 242 1.71 14.54 -29.07
N GLU A 243 2.44 15.48 -28.46
CA GLU A 243 3.81 15.32 -27.94
C GLU A 243 3.94 14.07 -27.03
N THR A 244 2.85 13.72 -26.35
CA THR A 244 2.68 12.50 -25.55
C THR A 244 2.80 11.20 -26.37
N GLU A 245 2.51 11.22 -27.67
CA GLU A 245 2.67 10.08 -28.58
C GLU A 245 4.15 9.74 -28.81
N GLU A 246 4.97 10.76 -29.06
CA GLU A 246 6.43 10.60 -29.25
C GLU A 246 7.09 10.12 -27.97
N ASP A 247 6.75 10.71 -26.82
CA ASP A 247 7.28 10.31 -25.50
C ASP A 247 6.91 8.88 -25.11
N ILE A 248 5.67 8.44 -25.39
CA ILE A 248 5.23 7.07 -25.12
C ILE A 248 5.88 6.09 -26.09
N ARG A 249 6.02 6.44 -27.38
CA ARG A 249 6.64 5.57 -28.39
C ARG A 249 8.13 5.37 -28.14
N LEU A 250 8.87 6.45 -27.89
CA LEU A 250 10.31 6.43 -27.58
C LEU A 250 10.61 5.56 -26.33
N ARG A 251 9.70 5.54 -25.35
CA ARG A 251 9.85 4.73 -24.14
C ARG A 251 9.37 3.29 -24.29
N ALA A 252 8.37 3.02 -25.12
CA ALA A 252 7.95 1.64 -25.45
C ALA A 252 9.06 0.88 -26.19
N GLU A 253 9.78 1.55 -27.09
CA GLU A 253 10.94 0.99 -27.80
C GLU A 253 12.09 0.64 -26.86
N SER A 254 12.37 1.48 -25.85
CA SER A 254 13.42 1.18 -24.85
C SER A 254 13.05 0.07 -23.86
N GLN A 255 11.77 -0.32 -23.78
CA GLN A 255 11.29 -1.39 -22.89
C GLN A 255 10.85 -2.68 -23.62
N GLY A 256 11.00 -2.75 -24.95
CA GLY A 256 10.74 -3.96 -25.73
C GLY A 256 9.26 -4.37 -25.85
N PHE A 257 8.32 -3.44 -25.67
CA PHE A 257 6.88 -3.72 -25.77
C PHE A 257 6.29 -3.28 -27.11
N ARG A 258 5.31 -4.05 -27.63
CA ARG A 258 4.53 -3.67 -28.82
C ARG A 258 3.77 -2.36 -28.52
N PRO A 259 3.93 -1.28 -29.31
CA PRO A 259 3.27 -0.02 -29.05
C PRO A 259 1.74 -0.19 -29.06
N ASN A 260 1.10 0.15 -27.94
CA ASN A 260 -0.36 0.05 -27.79
C ASN A 260 -1.10 1.38 -28.03
N ILE A 261 -0.41 2.39 -28.54
CA ILE A 261 -0.98 3.70 -28.90
C ILE A 261 -1.27 3.79 -30.39
N ARG A 262 -2.40 4.40 -30.74
CA ARG A 262 -2.90 4.62 -32.10
C ARG A 262 -3.32 6.08 -32.30
N ASN A 263 -3.52 6.50 -33.54
CA ASN A 263 -3.90 7.89 -33.82
C ASN A 263 -5.39 8.10 -33.60
N THR A 264 -6.19 7.07 -33.86
CA THR A 264 -7.65 7.15 -33.82
C THR A 264 -8.27 6.11 -32.89
N ARG A 265 -9.47 6.42 -32.41
CA ARG A 265 -10.28 5.48 -31.60
C ARG A 265 -10.56 4.18 -32.37
N THR A 266 -10.86 4.29 -33.66
CA THR A 266 -11.15 3.14 -34.53
C THR A 266 -9.96 2.19 -34.62
N GLU A 267 -8.75 2.72 -34.79
CA GLU A 267 -7.52 1.90 -34.80
C GLU A 267 -7.25 1.24 -33.43
N ALA A 268 -7.50 1.95 -32.33
CA ALA A 268 -7.35 1.38 -30.99
C ALA A 268 -8.36 0.27 -30.72
N LEU A 269 -9.60 0.42 -31.19
CA LEU A 269 -10.62 -0.63 -31.15
C LEU A 269 -10.22 -1.84 -32.00
N ALA A 270 -9.69 -1.62 -33.21
CA ALA A 270 -9.19 -2.71 -34.05
C ALA A 270 -8.06 -3.51 -33.35
N LEU A 271 -7.17 -2.82 -32.64
CA LEU A 271 -6.13 -3.48 -31.84
C LEU A 271 -6.71 -4.32 -30.68
N ILE A 272 -7.77 -3.84 -30.02
CA ILE A 272 -8.47 -4.63 -28.99
C ILE A 272 -9.06 -5.90 -29.60
N GLU A 273 -9.64 -5.81 -30.80
CA GLU A 273 -10.18 -6.99 -31.48
C GLU A 273 -9.08 -7.97 -31.93
N GLU A 274 -7.90 -7.49 -32.35
CA GLU A 274 -6.73 -8.35 -32.55
C GLU A 274 -6.34 -9.11 -31.26
N MET A 275 -6.21 -8.38 -30.14
CA MET A 275 -5.88 -8.98 -28.83
C MET A 275 -6.95 -9.97 -28.36
N ARG A 276 -8.23 -9.68 -28.61
CA ARG A 276 -9.34 -10.58 -28.30
C ARG A 276 -9.23 -11.86 -29.12
N ALA A 277 -8.98 -11.75 -30.42
CA ALA A 277 -8.81 -12.90 -31.31
C ALA A 277 -7.64 -13.79 -30.85
N GLU A 278 -6.51 -13.20 -30.43
CA GLU A 278 -5.36 -13.94 -29.89
C GLU A 278 -5.71 -14.71 -28.60
N LEU A 279 -6.55 -14.14 -27.73
CA LEU A 279 -7.00 -14.80 -26.49
C LEU A 279 -8.03 -15.90 -26.72
N THR A 280 -8.84 -15.81 -27.78
CA THR A 280 -9.88 -16.81 -28.11
C THR A 280 -9.45 -17.83 -29.15
N GLY A 281 -8.32 -17.59 -29.84
CA GLY A 281 -7.79 -18.40 -30.94
C GLY A 281 -6.72 -19.42 -30.53
N ASN A 282 -6.41 -19.51 -29.23
CA ASN A 282 -5.71 -20.63 -28.59
C ASN A 282 -6.72 -21.56 -27.91
#